data_AF-A0A2L2WME5-F1
#
_entry.id   AF-A0A2L2WME5-F1
#
_cell.length_a   1.000
_cell.length_b   1.000
_cell.length_c   1.000
_cell.angle_alpha   90.00
_cell.angle_beta   90.00
_cell.angle_gamma   90.00
#
_symmetry.space_group_name_H-M   'P 1'
#
loop_
_entity.id
_entity.type
_entity.pdbx_description
1 polymer ?
#
loop_
_entity_poly.entity_id
_entity_poly.type
_entity_poly.pdbx_seq_one_letter_code
_entity_poly.pdbx_strand_id
1 'polypeptide(L)'
;MENFMCVASAYSNNIPAYAPDPQRLAKGDKVRIKGGPFDGVEATIVCSPGAGMREIVVCVDDWLWVPLMHIAPGQYEVISFGRQGKRAYAGLDNERIHSGLHDALCRRRRGVAVTRHDRDLAEEAVRNYASLTLDTDVMRVKQQSLLLMAHTILGHTADCLRIIETAKPSLTQIKAGQSRALLLVTLYGCTGSPVYRTLAHTIISPWREEPNPKKSKARLIARLDDYDEVRGGVMADEM
;
A
#
# COMPACT_ATOMS: atom_id res chain seq x y z
N MET A 1 -4.64 14.53 -30.43
CA MET A 1 -5.36 15.81 -30.72
C MET A 1 -6.27 16.19 -29.56
N GLU A 2 -7.03 15.26 -28.99
CA GLU A 2 -7.90 15.46 -27.81
C GLU A 2 -7.17 16.05 -26.60
N ASN A 3 -6.00 15.51 -26.22
CA ASN A 3 -5.19 16.05 -25.11
C ASN A 3 -4.84 17.54 -25.28
N PHE A 4 -4.55 17.98 -26.51
CA PHE A 4 -4.22 19.38 -26.81
C PHE A 4 -5.44 20.30 -26.73
N MET A 5 -6.61 19.84 -27.21
CA MET A 5 -7.86 20.59 -27.10
C MET A 5 -8.29 20.76 -25.63
N CYS A 6 -8.10 19.73 -24.82
CA CYS A 6 -8.36 19.78 -23.39
C CYS A 6 -7.50 20.85 -22.69
N VAL A 7 -6.20 20.92 -23.01
CA VAL A 7 -5.29 21.93 -22.44
C VAL A 7 -5.72 23.34 -22.81
N ALA A 8 -6.06 23.60 -24.08
CA ALA A 8 -6.52 24.91 -24.52
C ALA A 8 -7.82 25.35 -23.80
N SER A 9 -8.72 24.41 -23.50
CA SER A 9 -9.98 24.69 -22.81
C SER A 9 -9.80 25.11 -21.34
N ALA A 10 -8.74 24.64 -20.67
CA ALA A 10 -8.48 24.93 -19.26
C ALA A 10 -8.08 26.41 -18.99
N TYR A 11 -7.49 27.10 -19.97
CA TYR A 11 -7.06 28.49 -19.84
C TYR A 11 -8.18 29.53 -20.08
N SER A 12 -9.38 29.08 -20.45
CA SER A 12 -10.44 29.98 -20.97
C SER A 12 -11.46 30.44 -19.92
N ASN A 13 -11.43 29.92 -18.69
CA ASN A 13 -12.45 30.20 -17.67
C ASN A 13 -11.84 30.80 -16.39
N ASN A 14 -12.48 31.83 -15.81
CA ASN A 14 -12.12 32.43 -14.52
C ASN A 14 -12.19 31.39 -13.38
N ILE A 15 -11.15 31.31 -12.54
CA ILE A 15 -10.95 30.18 -11.62
C ILE A 15 -11.01 30.62 -10.14
N PRO A 16 -11.90 30.05 -9.30
CA PRO A 16 -11.93 30.29 -7.87
C PRO A 16 -10.75 29.65 -7.15
N ALA A 17 -10.00 30.43 -6.37
CA ALA A 17 -8.84 29.97 -5.61
C ALA A 17 -9.21 29.00 -4.48
N TYR A 18 -8.64 27.79 -4.46
CA TYR A 18 -8.61 26.92 -3.28
C TYR A 18 -7.30 26.12 -3.24
N ALA A 19 -6.71 26.02 -2.05
CA ALA A 19 -5.40 25.40 -1.80
C ALA A 19 -5.55 23.95 -1.34
N PRO A 20 -4.85 22.97 -1.94
CA PRO A 20 -4.87 21.58 -1.48
C PRO A 20 -3.84 21.31 -0.37
N ASP A 21 -4.13 20.28 0.44
CA ASP A 21 -3.29 19.76 1.53
C ASP A 21 -1.98 19.13 0.97
N PRO A 22 -0.79 19.62 1.36
CA PRO A 22 0.50 19.28 0.73
C PRO A 22 1.04 17.88 1.04
N GLN A 23 0.35 17.03 1.80
CA GLN A 23 0.97 15.80 2.34
C GLN A 23 1.05 14.59 1.38
N ARG A 24 0.43 14.61 0.19
CA ARG A 24 0.16 13.35 -0.55
C ARG A 24 0.76 13.21 -1.95
N LEU A 25 1.40 14.23 -2.52
CA LEU A 25 1.91 14.21 -3.90
C LEU A 25 3.38 14.61 -3.97
N ALA A 26 4.19 13.86 -4.73
CA ALA A 26 5.60 14.15 -4.92
C ALA A 26 5.96 14.28 -6.40
N LYS A 27 6.99 15.10 -6.67
CA LYS A 27 7.62 15.18 -7.99
C LYS A 27 8.07 13.78 -8.45
N GLY A 28 7.66 13.41 -9.66
CA GLY A 28 7.96 12.17 -10.36
C GLY A 28 6.82 11.14 -10.31
N ASP A 29 5.83 11.29 -9.43
CA ASP A 29 4.72 10.34 -9.35
C ASP A 29 3.90 10.36 -10.64
N LYS A 30 3.58 9.19 -11.20
CA LYS A 30 2.57 9.08 -12.26
C LYS A 30 1.19 9.01 -11.63
N VAL A 31 0.28 9.81 -12.14
CA VAL A 31 -1.10 9.90 -11.69
C VAL A 31 -2.06 9.73 -12.86
N ARG A 32 -3.24 9.19 -12.61
CA ARG A 32 -4.40 9.31 -13.51
C ARG A 32 -5.39 10.27 -12.90
N ILE A 33 -5.86 11.21 -13.70
CA ILE A 33 -6.85 12.20 -13.28
C ILE A 33 -8.24 11.54 -13.35
N LYS A 34 -9.09 11.81 -12.35
CA LYS A 34 -10.43 11.21 -12.15
C LYS A 34 -11.56 12.27 -12.15
N GLY A 35 -11.36 13.39 -12.84
CA GLY A 35 -12.38 14.43 -12.96
C GLY A 35 -11.89 15.72 -13.60
N GLY A 36 -12.83 16.61 -13.92
CA GLY A 36 -12.55 17.86 -14.62
C GLY A 36 -12.22 17.66 -16.10
N PRO A 37 -11.69 18.68 -16.79
CA PRO A 37 -11.39 18.60 -18.23
C PRO A 37 -10.44 17.46 -18.59
N PHE A 38 -9.51 17.13 -17.68
CA PHE A 38 -8.46 16.13 -17.89
C PHE A 38 -8.83 14.72 -17.38
N ASP A 39 -10.11 14.43 -17.17
CA ASP A 39 -10.54 13.11 -16.69
C ASP A 39 -10.01 11.97 -17.58
N GLY A 40 -9.46 10.92 -16.95
CA GLY A 40 -8.85 9.77 -17.61
C GLY A 40 -7.41 9.95 -18.07
N VAL A 41 -6.86 11.17 -18.09
CA VAL A 41 -5.50 11.44 -18.58
C VAL A 41 -4.45 10.94 -17.57
N GLU A 42 -3.43 10.23 -18.08
CA GLU A 42 -2.23 9.87 -17.32
C GLU A 42 -1.18 10.96 -17.44
N ALA A 43 -0.57 11.32 -16.31
CA ALA A 43 0.43 12.37 -16.28
C ALA A 43 1.48 12.13 -15.19
N THR A 44 2.66 12.73 -15.35
CA THR A 44 3.75 12.66 -14.36
C THR A 44 3.85 13.97 -13.60
N ILE A 45 3.78 13.95 -12.26
CA ILE A 45 3.93 15.16 -11.45
C ILE A 45 5.35 15.71 -11.62
N VAL A 46 5.47 16.97 -12.02
CA VAL A 46 6.77 17.65 -12.18
C VAL A 46 7.03 18.67 -11.08
N CYS A 47 5.96 19.29 -10.57
CA CYS A 47 6.01 20.16 -9.39
C CYS A 47 4.85 19.82 -8.44
N SER A 48 5.17 19.64 -7.17
CA SER A 48 4.21 19.41 -6.08
C SER A 48 4.02 20.68 -5.25
N PRO A 49 2.88 20.87 -4.55
CA PRO A 49 2.62 22.06 -3.75
C PRO A 49 3.68 22.25 -2.66
N GLY A 50 4.15 23.49 -2.48
CA GLY A 50 5.14 23.89 -1.49
C GLY A 50 4.86 25.30 -0.96
N ALA A 51 5.74 25.85 -0.13
CA ALA A 51 5.54 27.12 0.60
C ALA A 51 5.31 28.40 -0.25
N GLY A 52 5.20 28.28 -1.58
CA GLY A 52 4.77 29.34 -2.50
C GLY A 52 4.13 28.85 -3.81
N MET A 53 4.07 27.53 -4.05
CA MET A 53 3.49 26.93 -5.25
C MET A 53 2.17 26.27 -4.88
N ARG A 54 1.06 26.82 -5.38
CA ARG A 54 -0.32 26.37 -5.07
C ARG A 54 -0.88 25.37 -6.09
N GLU A 55 -0.10 25.04 -7.11
CA GLU A 55 -0.52 24.27 -8.28
C GLU A 55 0.32 22.99 -8.41
N ILE A 56 -0.32 21.93 -8.93
CA ILE A 56 0.38 20.69 -9.29
C ILE A 56 0.68 20.79 -10.77
N VAL A 57 1.95 20.81 -11.15
CA VAL A 57 2.32 20.76 -12.57
C VAL A 57 2.51 19.30 -12.95
N VAL A 58 1.83 18.86 -14.00
CA VAL A 58 1.98 17.50 -14.54
C VAL A 58 2.54 17.54 -15.97
N CYS A 59 3.25 16.50 -16.35
CA CYS A 59 3.71 16.26 -17.71
C CYS A 59 2.78 15.25 -18.36
N VAL A 60 2.11 15.66 -19.43
CA VAL A 60 1.28 14.82 -20.29
C VAL A 60 2.08 14.47 -21.55
N ASP A 61 2.09 13.19 -21.93
CA ASP A 61 2.78 12.66 -23.12
C ASP A 61 4.28 13.03 -23.21
N ASP A 62 4.95 13.19 -22.06
CA ASP A 62 6.39 13.52 -21.92
C ASP A 62 6.85 14.87 -22.51
N TRP A 63 5.98 15.64 -23.17
CA TRP A 63 6.35 16.88 -23.88
C TRP A 63 5.57 18.10 -23.42
N LEU A 64 4.41 17.92 -22.77
CA LEU A 64 3.51 19.02 -22.42
C LEU A 64 3.40 19.20 -20.91
N TRP A 65 3.77 20.40 -20.44
CA TRP A 65 3.78 20.77 -19.04
C TRP A 65 2.50 21.53 -18.73
N VAL A 66 1.59 20.90 -18.00
CA VAL A 66 0.26 21.43 -17.72
C VAL A 66 0.16 21.72 -16.22
N PRO A 67 -0.02 22.99 -15.81
CA PRO A 67 -0.41 23.30 -14.45
C PRO A 67 -1.86 22.83 -14.24
N LEU A 68 -2.03 21.77 -13.46
CA LEU A 68 -3.33 21.40 -12.94
C LEU A 68 -3.62 22.30 -11.74
N MET A 69 -4.45 23.30 -12.00
CA MET A 69 -5.04 24.13 -10.96
C MET A 69 -6.27 23.39 -10.43
N HIS A 70 -6.41 23.28 -9.10
CA HIS A 70 -7.57 22.69 -8.39
C HIS A 70 -7.74 21.17 -8.54
N ILE A 71 -6.92 20.39 -7.82
CA ILE A 71 -7.15 18.96 -7.65
C ILE A 71 -7.63 18.69 -6.21
N ALA A 72 -8.89 18.31 -6.06
CA ALA A 72 -9.41 17.84 -4.78
C ALA A 72 -8.91 16.41 -4.48
N PRO A 73 -8.72 16.04 -3.20
CA PRO A 73 -8.48 14.65 -2.82
C PRO A 73 -9.58 13.74 -3.42
N GLY A 74 -9.19 12.74 -4.22
CA GLY A 74 -10.11 11.82 -4.91
C GLY A 74 -10.26 12.07 -6.42
N GLN A 75 -9.80 13.21 -6.94
CA GLN A 75 -9.77 13.50 -8.39
C GLN A 75 -8.49 13.01 -9.09
N TYR A 76 -7.69 12.21 -8.39
CA TYR A 76 -6.47 11.61 -8.93
C TYR A 76 -6.17 10.29 -8.23
N GLU A 77 -5.56 9.36 -8.95
CA GLU A 77 -4.99 8.12 -8.42
C GLU A 77 -3.51 8.04 -8.80
N VAL A 78 -2.64 7.67 -7.86
CA VAL A 78 -1.23 7.43 -8.15
C VAL A 78 -1.09 6.05 -8.80
N ILE A 79 -0.56 6.01 -10.01
CA ILE A 79 -0.35 4.78 -10.81
C ILE A 79 1.04 4.19 -10.54
N SER A 80 2.04 5.06 -10.34
CA SER A 80 3.40 4.66 -9.97
C SER A 80 4.11 5.78 -9.22
N PHE A 81 4.97 5.44 -8.26
CA PHE A 81 5.82 6.43 -7.61
C PHE A 81 6.98 6.85 -8.51
N GLY A 82 7.40 8.11 -8.38
CA GLY A 82 8.50 8.66 -9.16
C GLY A 82 9.84 7.95 -8.95
N ARG A 83 10.58 7.75 -10.04
CA ARG A 83 11.89 7.09 -10.08
C ARG A 83 13.01 7.84 -9.32
N GLN A 84 12.78 9.07 -8.87
CA GLN A 84 13.76 9.84 -8.10
C GLN A 84 13.47 9.84 -6.59
N GLY A 85 14.19 8.98 -5.85
CA GLY A 85 14.48 9.18 -4.44
C GLY A 85 13.88 8.18 -3.45
N LYS A 86 14.27 8.33 -2.18
CA LYS A 86 13.89 7.53 -0.98
C LYS A 86 12.38 7.36 -0.73
N ARG A 87 11.47 7.91 -1.55
CA ARG A 87 10.03 8.01 -1.28
C ARG A 87 9.14 6.91 -1.85
N ALA A 88 9.56 6.20 -2.91
CA ALA A 88 8.81 5.02 -3.39
C ALA A 88 8.71 3.94 -2.29
N TYR A 89 9.73 3.83 -1.44
CA TYR A 89 9.71 3.00 -0.23
C TYR A 89 8.86 3.62 0.90
N ALA A 90 8.90 4.95 1.08
CA ALA A 90 8.16 5.63 2.14
C ALA A 90 6.64 5.56 1.97
N GLY A 91 6.13 5.57 0.73
CA GLY A 91 4.69 5.42 0.45
C GLY A 91 4.11 4.07 0.86
N LEU A 92 4.93 3.01 0.86
CA LEU A 92 4.56 1.66 1.31
C LEU A 92 4.71 1.47 2.83
N ASP A 93 5.48 2.34 3.50
CA ASP A 93 5.70 2.32 4.95
C ASP A 93 4.70 3.21 5.69
N ASN A 94 3.40 3.01 5.41
CA ASN A 94 2.32 3.67 6.13
C ASN A 94 2.00 2.92 7.43
N GLU A 95 2.64 3.34 8.52
CA GLU A 95 2.52 2.65 9.82
C GLU A 95 1.07 2.53 10.27
N ARG A 96 0.25 3.57 10.09
CA ARG A 96 -1.15 3.58 10.50
C ARG A 96 -1.95 2.47 9.81
N ILE A 97 -1.75 2.30 8.51
CA ILE A 97 -2.42 1.22 7.75
C ILE A 97 -1.86 -0.13 8.18
N HIS A 98 -0.53 -0.27 8.27
CA HIS A 98 0.11 -1.53 8.65
C HIS A 98 -0.28 -2.01 10.05
N SER A 99 -0.29 -1.14 11.05
CA SER A 99 -0.66 -1.50 12.42
C SER A 99 -2.16 -1.73 12.52
N GLY A 100 -2.99 -0.85 11.94
CA GLY A 100 -4.44 -0.97 12.01
C GLY A 100 -4.97 -2.25 11.35
N LEU A 101 -4.42 -2.65 10.18
CA LEU A 101 -4.79 -3.91 9.54
C LEU A 101 -4.32 -5.12 10.36
N HIS A 102 -3.13 -5.06 10.97
CA HIS A 102 -2.65 -6.12 11.84
C HIS A 102 -3.55 -6.29 13.08
N ASP A 103 -3.88 -5.20 13.77
CA ASP A 103 -4.73 -5.23 14.96
C ASP A 103 -6.14 -5.74 14.62
N ALA A 104 -6.69 -5.33 13.48
CA ALA A 104 -7.96 -5.81 12.97
C ALA A 104 -7.92 -7.33 12.68
N LEU A 105 -6.83 -7.84 12.10
CA LEU A 105 -6.64 -9.27 11.89
C LEU A 105 -6.55 -10.04 13.21
N CYS A 106 -5.80 -9.53 14.19
CA CYS A 106 -5.70 -10.15 15.52
C CYS A 106 -7.08 -10.21 16.19
N ARG A 107 -7.86 -9.12 16.17
CA ARG A 107 -9.25 -9.11 16.64
C ARG A 107 -10.11 -10.15 15.92
N ARG A 108 -10.07 -10.17 14.59
CA ARG A 108 -10.83 -11.12 13.77
C ARG A 108 -10.51 -12.57 14.12
N ARG A 109 -9.23 -12.90 14.30
CA ARG A 109 -8.81 -14.26 14.68
C ARG A 109 -9.22 -14.64 16.12
N ARG A 110 -9.42 -13.67 17.01
CA ARG A 110 -10.04 -13.88 18.35
C ARG A 110 -11.57 -14.04 18.28
N GLY A 111 -12.17 -14.11 17.08
CA GLY A 111 -13.61 -14.19 16.90
C GLY A 111 -14.34 -12.85 17.05
N VAL A 112 -13.63 -11.73 17.20
CA VAL A 112 -14.25 -10.40 17.28
C VAL A 112 -14.69 -9.95 15.89
N ALA A 113 -15.93 -9.50 15.77
CA ALA A 113 -16.48 -9.03 14.50
C ALA A 113 -15.69 -7.84 13.95
N VAL A 114 -15.45 -7.85 12.63
CA VAL A 114 -14.79 -6.75 11.91
C VAL A 114 -15.66 -5.49 11.99
N THR A 115 -15.08 -4.39 12.50
CA THR A 115 -15.79 -3.12 12.68
C THR A 115 -15.92 -2.36 11.37
N ARG A 116 -16.73 -1.29 11.34
CA ARG A 116 -16.79 -0.38 10.20
C ARG A 116 -15.42 0.29 9.96
N HIS A 117 -14.76 0.73 11.02
CA HIS A 117 -13.43 1.33 10.94
C HIS A 117 -12.39 0.39 10.30
N ASP A 118 -12.42 -0.89 10.66
CA ASP A 118 -11.54 -1.90 10.08
C ASP A 118 -11.78 -2.07 8.57
N ARG A 119 -13.05 -2.07 8.14
CA ARG A 119 -13.41 -2.14 6.71
C ARG A 119 -12.97 -0.88 5.97
N ASP A 120 -13.26 0.31 6.51
CA ASP A 120 -12.89 1.58 5.89
C ASP A 120 -11.36 1.67 5.69
N LEU A 121 -10.58 1.19 6.68
CA LEU A 121 -9.12 1.11 6.61
C LEU A 121 -8.65 0.11 5.55
N ALA A 122 -9.27 -1.06 5.47
CA ALA A 122 -8.95 -2.09 4.49
C ALA A 122 -9.30 -1.63 3.06
N GLU A 123 -10.41 -0.95 2.86
CA GLU A 123 -10.75 -0.37 1.57
C GLU A 123 -9.79 0.77 1.19
N GLU A 124 -9.38 1.60 2.16
CA GLU A 124 -8.37 2.63 1.92
C GLU A 124 -7.05 2.01 1.48
N ALA A 125 -6.63 0.91 2.11
CA ALA A 125 -5.50 0.12 1.69
C ALA A 125 -5.65 -0.40 0.25
N VAL A 126 -6.78 -1.01 -0.11
CA VAL A 126 -7.02 -1.49 -1.48
C VAL A 126 -6.96 -0.33 -2.48
N ARG A 127 -7.65 0.79 -2.23
CA ARG A 127 -7.63 1.98 -3.10
C ARG A 127 -6.23 2.54 -3.31
N ASN A 128 -5.42 2.59 -2.24
CA ASN A 128 -4.09 3.20 -2.29
C ASN A 128 -3.04 2.28 -2.93
N TYR A 129 -3.19 0.96 -2.81
CA TYR A 129 -2.11 0.03 -3.12
C TYR A 129 -2.43 -0.99 -4.21
N ALA A 130 -3.69 -1.25 -4.58
CA ALA A 130 -4.01 -2.34 -5.52
C ALA A 130 -3.55 -2.08 -6.96
N SER A 131 -3.56 -0.82 -7.41
CA SER A 131 -3.17 -0.43 -8.77
C SER A 131 -1.70 -0.07 -8.93
N LEU A 132 -0.92 -0.06 -7.83
CA LEU A 132 0.49 0.32 -7.88
C LEU A 132 1.31 -0.73 -8.64
N THR A 133 2.05 -0.28 -9.64
CA THR A 133 3.08 -1.09 -10.29
C THR A 133 4.41 -0.85 -9.57
N LEU A 134 5.05 -1.92 -9.08
CA LEU A 134 6.26 -1.84 -8.27
C LEU A 134 7.41 -2.61 -8.91
N ASP A 135 8.57 -1.95 -9.01
CA ASP A 135 9.71 -2.43 -9.81
C ASP A 135 10.60 -3.45 -9.09
N THR A 136 10.51 -3.56 -7.76
CA THR A 136 11.36 -4.48 -6.98
C THR A 136 10.54 -5.55 -6.26
N ASP A 137 11.12 -6.75 -6.10
CA ASP A 137 10.48 -7.85 -5.35
C ASP A 137 10.18 -7.48 -3.91
N VAL A 138 11.05 -6.67 -3.29
CA VAL A 138 10.86 -6.17 -1.93
C VAL A 138 9.60 -5.31 -1.83
N MET A 139 9.39 -4.41 -2.79
CA MET A 139 8.22 -3.53 -2.82
C MET A 139 6.95 -4.32 -3.14
N ARG A 140 7.01 -5.24 -4.12
CA ARG A 140 5.89 -6.15 -4.45
C ARG A 140 5.46 -6.96 -3.24
N VAL A 141 6.40 -7.50 -2.46
CA VAL A 141 6.03 -8.25 -1.24
C VAL A 141 5.41 -7.38 -0.17
N LYS A 142 5.88 -6.14 0.03
CA LYS A 142 5.24 -5.21 0.96
C LYS A 142 3.79 -4.92 0.54
N GLN A 143 3.56 -4.68 -0.74
CA GLN A 143 2.23 -4.46 -1.31
C GLN A 143 1.34 -5.71 -1.18
N GLN A 144 1.83 -6.88 -1.60
CA GLN A 144 1.11 -8.15 -1.47
C GLN A 144 0.74 -8.45 -0.02
N SER A 145 1.65 -8.20 0.93
CA SER A 145 1.38 -8.38 2.35
C SER A 145 0.26 -7.46 2.82
N LEU A 146 0.33 -6.17 2.47
CA LEU A 146 -0.69 -5.19 2.85
C LEU A 146 -2.06 -5.52 2.25
N LEU A 147 -2.11 -5.83 0.95
CA LEU A 147 -3.35 -6.19 0.26
C LEU A 147 -3.92 -7.51 0.77
N LEU A 148 -3.09 -8.49 1.10
CA LEU A 148 -3.55 -9.74 1.69
C LEU A 148 -4.25 -9.50 3.03
N MET A 149 -3.70 -8.66 3.90
CA MET A 149 -4.35 -8.29 5.16
C MET A 149 -5.68 -7.57 4.92
N ALA A 150 -5.71 -6.60 4.00
CA ALA A 150 -6.91 -5.85 3.66
C ALA A 150 -8.03 -6.73 3.10
N HIS A 151 -7.75 -7.54 2.09
CA HIS A 151 -8.73 -8.47 1.52
C HIS A 151 -9.20 -9.52 2.52
N THR A 152 -8.34 -9.93 3.45
CA THR A 152 -8.70 -10.85 4.53
C THR A 152 -9.70 -10.22 5.51
N ILE A 153 -9.56 -8.92 5.81
CA ILE A 153 -10.51 -8.16 6.64
C ILE A 153 -11.84 -7.96 5.89
N LEU A 154 -11.78 -7.67 4.59
CA LEU A 154 -12.96 -7.47 3.74
C LEU A 154 -13.70 -8.78 3.40
N GLY A 155 -13.07 -9.93 3.60
CA GLY A 155 -13.64 -11.24 3.23
C GLY A 155 -13.59 -11.54 1.72
N HIS A 156 -12.69 -10.88 0.98
CA HIS A 156 -12.53 -11.10 -0.46
C HIS A 156 -11.67 -12.34 -0.75
N THR A 157 -12.26 -13.53 -0.59
CA THR A 157 -11.52 -14.82 -0.67
C THR A 157 -10.79 -15.02 -2.00
N ALA A 158 -11.40 -14.64 -3.13
CA ALA A 158 -10.79 -14.78 -4.46
C ALA A 158 -9.50 -13.94 -4.60
N ASP A 159 -9.53 -12.70 -4.10
CA ASP A 159 -8.34 -11.83 -4.10
C ASP A 159 -7.25 -12.36 -3.16
N CYS A 160 -7.62 -12.87 -1.99
CA CYS A 160 -6.67 -13.50 -1.07
C CYS A 160 -5.94 -14.68 -1.74
N LEU A 161 -6.69 -15.59 -2.37
CA LEU A 161 -6.11 -16.74 -3.06
C LEU A 161 -5.18 -16.31 -4.20
N ARG A 162 -5.60 -15.34 -5.02
CA ARG A 162 -4.75 -14.78 -6.08
C ARG A 162 -3.45 -14.21 -5.52
N ILE A 163 -3.52 -13.43 -4.44
CA ILE A 163 -2.32 -12.86 -3.81
C ILE A 163 -1.41 -13.96 -3.27
N ILE A 164 -1.96 -14.96 -2.58
CA ILE A 164 -1.19 -16.10 -2.05
C ILE A 164 -0.46 -16.84 -3.17
N GLU A 165 -1.14 -17.19 -4.27
CA GLU A 165 -0.51 -17.87 -5.40
C GLU A 165 0.60 -17.03 -6.04
N THR A 166 0.36 -15.72 -6.24
CA THR A 166 1.40 -14.84 -6.80
C THR A 166 2.58 -14.60 -5.86
N ALA A 167 2.40 -14.76 -4.54
CA ALA A 167 3.44 -14.53 -3.56
C ALA A 167 4.31 -15.78 -3.28
N LYS A 168 3.82 -17.00 -3.59
CA LYS A 168 4.58 -18.25 -3.39
C LYS A 168 5.96 -18.24 -4.08
N PRO A 169 6.11 -17.85 -5.35
CA PRO A 169 7.43 -17.79 -6.00
C PRO A 169 8.39 -16.81 -5.30
N SER A 170 7.85 -15.73 -4.74
CA SER A 170 8.64 -14.71 -4.04
C SER A 170 9.30 -15.23 -2.75
N LEU A 171 8.75 -16.29 -2.12
CA LEU A 171 9.34 -16.89 -0.93
C LEU A 171 10.73 -17.51 -1.18
N THR A 172 10.97 -18.03 -2.38
CA THR A 172 12.27 -18.62 -2.75
C THR A 172 13.19 -17.61 -3.44
N GLN A 173 12.62 -16.67 -4.20
CA GLN A 173 13.39 -15.71 -5.02
C GLN A 173 13.96 -14.53 -4.21
N ILE A 174 13.30 -14.13 -3.12
CA ILE A 174 13.71 -12.95 -2.36
C ILE A 174 14.92 -13.24 -1.49
N LYS A 175 16.04 -12.57 -1.81
CA LYS A 175 17.26 -12.56 -1.00
C LYS A 175 17.12 -11.75 0.29
N ALA A 176 16.22 -10.76 0.32
CA ALA A 176 16.00 -9.90 1.48
C ALA A 176 15.23 -10.64 2.61
N GLY A 177 15.95 -11.13 3.62
CA GLY A 177 15.37 -11.92 4.72
C GLY A 177 14.21 -11.24 5.46
N GLN A 178 14.26 -9.91 5.66
CA GLN A 178 13.16 -9.16 6.30
C GLN A 178 11.88 -9.16 5.46
N SER A 179 11.99 -8.99 4.14
CA SER A 179 10.84 -9.02 3.25
C SER A 179 10.24 -10.43 3.17
N ARG A 180 11.08 -11.46 3.13
CA ARG A 180 10.63 -12.86 3.19
C ARG A 180 9.90 -13.16 4.51
N ALA A 181 10.42 -12.67 5.63
CA ALA A 181 9.76 -12.83 6.93
C ALA A 181 8.44 -12.06 7.01
N LEU A 182 8.39 -10.83 6.48
CA LEU A 182 7.14 -10.07 6.39
C LEU A 182 6.06 -10.85 5.65
N LEU A 183 6.40 -11.44 4.50
CA LEU A 183 5.46 -12.25 3.73
C LEU A 183 5.00 -13.48 4.50
N LEU A 184 5.93 -14.23 5.11
CA LEU A 184 5.62 -15.44 5.88
C LEU A 184 4.74 -15.15 7.10
N VAL A 185 5.05 -14.11 7.88
CA VAL A 185 4.24 -13.68 9.02
C VAL A 185 2.86 -13.25 8.56
N THR A 186 2.76 -12.54 7.44
CA THR A 186 1.46 -12.11 6.90
C THR A 186 0.63 -13.29 6.39
N LEU A 187 1.24 -14.22 5.67
CA LEU A 187 0.60 -15.46 5.22
C LEU A 187 0.09 -16.27 6.39
N TYR A 188 0.89 -16.44 7.45
CA TYR A 188 0.44 -17.10 8.68
C TYR A 188 -0.75 -16.37 9.31
N GLY A 189 -0.64 -15.04 9.50
CA GLY A 189 -1.71 -14.24 10.10
C GLY A 189 -3.02 -14.27 9.33
N CYS A 190 -2.98 -14.36 7.99
CA CYS A 190 -4.19 -14.34 7.17
C CYS A 190 -4.80 -15.74 6.95
N THR A 191 -3.98 -16.80 6.96
CA THR A 191 -4.43 -18.17 6.63
C THR A 191 -4.53 -19.09 7.84
N GLY A 192 -3.85 -18.79 8.94
CA GLY A 192 -3.70 -19.71 10.08
C GLY A 192 -2.86 -20.97 9.76
N SER A 193 -2.24 -21.06 8.58
CA SER A 193 -1.56 -22.28 8.12
C SER A 193 -0.36 -22.64 9.01
N PRO A 194 -0.29 -23.90 9.52
CA PRO A 194 0.86 -24.39 10.28
C PRO A 194 2.18 -24.34 9.48
N VAL A 195 2.11 -24.49 8.16
CA VAL A 195 3.29 -24.45 7.29
C VAL A 195 3.93 -23.06 7.32
N TYR A 196 3.13 -22.01 7.13
CA TYR A 196 3.62 -20.64 7.17
C TYR A 196 4.07 -20.22 8.57
N ARG A 197 3.42 -20.76 9.62
CA ARG A 197 3.87 -20.58 10.99
C ARG A 197 5.30 -21.10 11.18
N THR A 198 5.55 -22.37 10.86
CA THR A 198 6.88 -22.98 11.01
C THR A 198 7.94 -22.18 10.26
N LEU A 199 7.67 -21.84 8.99
CA LEU A 199 8.59 -21.04 8.17
C LEU A 199 8.84 -19.63 8.76
N ALA A 200 7.81 -18.98 9.31
CA ALA A 200 7.94 -17.69 9.97
C ALA A 200 8.81 -17.77 11.24
N HIS A 201 8.64 -18.80 12.07
CA HIS A 201 9.53 -19.00 13.22
C HIS A 201 10.96 -19.31 12.79
N THR A 202 11.17 -20.16 11.78
CA THR A 202 12.52 -20.50 11.30
C THR A 202 13.30 -19.26 10.86
N ILE A 203 12.66 -18.32 10.15
CA ILE A 203 13.35 -17.11 9.69
C ILE A 203 13.53 -16.05 10.78
N ILE A 204 12.64 -15.99 11.76
CA ILE A 204 12.67 -14.99 12.85
C ILE A 204 13.53 -15.44 14.04
N SER A 205 13.67 -16.74 14.30
CA SER A 205 14.39 -17.29 15.46
C SER A 205 15.77 -16.64 15.69
N PRO A 206 16.63 -16.47 14.65
CA PRO A 206 17.94 -15.86 14.85
C PRO A 206 17.88 -14.40 15.33
N TRP A 207 16.78 -13.68 15.06
CA TRP A 207 16.64 -12.27 15.42
C TRP A 207 16.22 -12.06 16.87
N ARG A 208 15.70 -13.10 17.53
CA ARG A 208 15.33 -13.04 18.94
C ARG A 208 16.56 -13.02 19.86
N GLU A 209 17.67 -13.56 19.38
CA GLU A 209 18.96 -13.59 20.08
C GLU A 209 19.80 -12.33 19.78
N GLU A 210 19.37 -11.48 18.85
CA GLU A 210 20.06 -10.22 18.56
C GLU A 210 19.87 -9.24 19.74
N PRO A 211 20.95 -8.65 20.29
CA PRO A 211 20.84 -7.78 21.47
C PRO A 211 20.12 -6.45 21.19
N ASN A 212 20.12 -5.99 19.94
CA ASN A 212 19.41 -4.78 19.52
C ASN A 212 18.92 -4.91 18.07
N PRO A 213 17.84 -5.69 17.83
CA PRO A 213 17.33 -5.92 16.50
C PRO A 213 16.79 -4.62 15.91
N LYS A 214 16.93 -4.45 14.58
CA LYS A 214 16.33 -3.32 13.87
C LYS A 214 14.83 -3.23 14.17
N LYS A 215 14.28 -2.01 14.27
CA LYS A 215 12.84 -1.76 14.56
C LYS A 215 11.89 -2.61 13.69
N SER A 216 12.22 -2.83 12.42
CA SER A 216 11.46 -3.70 11.51
C SER A 216 11.45 -5.16 11.93
N LYS A 217 12.59 -5.71 12.39
CA LYS A 217 12.68 -7.08 12.91
C LYS A 217 11.92 -7.23 14.23
N ALA A 218 12.11 -6.29 15.15
CA ALA A 218 11.39 -6.25 16.43
C ALA A 218 9.87 -6.26 16.22
N ARG A 219 9.38 -5.51 15.23
CA ARG A 219 7.96 -5.51 14.85
C ARG A 219 7.49 -6.86 14.31
N LEU A 220 8.28 -7.51 13.44
CA LEU A 220 7.92 -8.83 12.90
C LEU A 220 7.91 -9.91 13.98
N ILE A 221 8.83 -9.82 14.95
CA ILE A 221 8.86 -10.64 16.16
C ILE A 221 7.53 -10.48 16.92
N ALA A 222 7.17 -9.24 17.26
CA ALA A 222 5.94 -8.95 18.00
C ALA A 222 4.69 -9.45 17.27
N ARG A 223 4.58 -9.17 15.96
CA ARG A 223 3.42 -9.64 15.15
C ARG A 223 3.29 -11.15 15.09
N LEU A 224 4.42 -11.87 15.04
CA LEU A 224 4.39 -13.33 15.05
C LEU A 224 3.90 -13.84 16.41
N ASP A 225 4.34 -13.21 17.50
CA ASP A 225 3.89 -13.55 18.86
C ASP A 225 2.38 -13.25 19.03
N ASP A 226 1.90 -12.10 18.56
CA ASP A 226 0.47 -11.75 18.56
C ASP A 226 -0.37 -12.82 17.85
N TYR A 227 0.10 -13.32 16.69
CA TYR A 227 -0.60 -14.35 15.94
C TYR A 227 -0.58 -15.73 16.62
N ASP A 228 0.46 -16.05 17.39
CA ASP A 228 0.54 -17.28 18.15
C ASP A 228 -0.37 -17.23 19.38
N GLU A 229 -0.41 -16.11 20.10
CA GLU A 229 -1.30 -15.91 21.24
C GLU A 229 -2.77 -16.05 20.86
N VAL A 230 -3.17 -15.45 19.74
CA VAL A 230 -4.56 -15.51 19.26
C VAL A 230 -4.98 -16.93 18.88
N ARG A 231 -4.05 -17.78 18.42
CA ARG A 231 -4.36 -19.18 18.09
C ARG A 231 -4.69 -20.00 19.34
N GLY A 232 -4.22 -19.59 20.52
CA GLY A 232 -4.53 -20.25 21.80
C GLY A 232 -6.02 -20.29 22.18
N GLY A 233 -6.90 -19.63 21.40
CA GLY A 233 -8.34 -19.56 21.66
C GLY A 233 -9.27 -20.29 20.68
N VAL A 234 -8.76 -21.00 19.66
CA VAL A 234 -9.62 -21.77 18.74
C VAL A 234 -9.20 -23.24 18.73
N MET A 235 -10.11 -24.03 19.29
CA MET A 235 -10.20 -25.48 19.36
C MET A 235 -9.49 -26.23 18.24
N ALA A 236 -8.77 -27.26 18.68
CA ALA A 236 -8.35 -28.41 17.90
C ALA A 236 -9.57 -29.26 17.48
N ASP A 237 -10.39 -28.73 16.59
CA ASP A 237 -11.37 -29.56 15.88
C ASP A 237 -11.49 -29.10 14.43
N GLU A 238 -11.56 -30.09 13.55
CA GLU A 238 -11.67 -30.01 12.08
C GLU A 238 -10.37 -29.75 11.30
N MET A 239 -9.49 -30.76 11.31
CA MET A 239 -9.08 -31.52 10.10
C MET A 239 -8.17 -32.70 10.49
#